data_AF-A0A5J4NBQ4-F1
#
_entry.id   AF-A0A5J4NBQ4-F1
#
_cell.length_a   1.000
_cell.length_b   1.000
_cell.length_c   1.000
_cell.angle_alpha   90.00
_cell.angle_beta   90.00
_cell.angle_gamma   90.00
#
_symmetry.space_group_name_H-M   'P 1'
#
loop_
_entity.id
_entity.type
_entity.pdbx_description
1 polymer ?
#
loop_
_entity_poly.entity_id
_entity_poly.type
_entity_poly.pdbx_seq_one_letter_code
_entity_poly.pdbx_strand_id
1 'polypeptide(L)'
;MEVLVEYDYIAEEPDELTIKKNEIIKDVSQFEEGWFIGNLNGKIGVFPDNFVKVGLSILILICVHQDTRQWAKTCKIGELNKKSSSVVN
;
A
#
# COMPACT_ATOMS: atom_id res chain seq x y z
N MET A 1 -0.35 13.07 2.97
CA MET A 1 -1.39 12.31 2.23
C MET A 1 -0.72 11.17 1.46
N GLU A 2 -1.46 10.15 1.01
CA GLU A 2 -0.94 9.11 0.11
C GLU A 2 -1.71 9.15 -1.22
N VAL A 3 -0.99 9.05 -2.34
CA VAL A 3 -1.57 9.08 -3.69
C VAL A 3 -1.03 7.91 -4.52
N LEU A 4 -1.86 7.39 -5.42
CA LEU A 4 -1.45 6.37 -6.40
C LEU A 4 -1.10 7.05 -7.72
N VAL A 5 0.03 6.71 -8.29
CA VAL A 5 0.46 7.19 -9.61
C VAL A 5 -0.29 6.44 -10.72
N GLU A 6 -1.02 7.15 -11.59
CA GLU A 6 -1.74 6.55 -12.74
C GLU A 6 -0.88 6.49 -14.01
N TYR A 7 0.11 7.39 -14.13
CA TYR A 7 0.97 7.54 -15.30
C TYR A 7 2.43 7.69 -14.89
N ASP A 8 3.34 7.12 -15.67
CA ASP A 8 4.76 7.33 -15.51
C ASP A 8 5.16 8.76 -15.84
N TYR A 9 6.03 9.33 -15.01
CA TYR A 9 6.63 10.64 -15.20
C TYR A 9 8.09 10.60 -14.77
N ILE A 10 8.95 11.10 -15.66
CA ILE A 10 10.40 11.11 -15.48
C ILE A 10 10.78 12.54 -15.10
N ALA A 11 11.30 12.72 -13.90
CA ALA A 11 11.90 13.99 -13.46
C ALA A 11 12.99 14.43 -14.44
N GLU A 12 12.87 15.67 -14.92
CA GLU A 12 13.86 16.34 -15.74
C GLU A 12 14.77 17.22 -14.87
N GLU A 13 14.21 17.80 -13.80
CA GLU A 13 14.91 18.66 -12.84
C GLU A 13 15.26 17.93 -11.53
N PRO A 14 16.29 18.39 -10.79
CA PRO A 14 16.69 17.77 -9.52
C PRO A 14 15.63 17.88 -8.42
N ASP A 15 14.78 18.91 -8.49
CA ASP A 15 13.67 19.16 -7.58
C ASP A 15 12.43 18.31 -7.90
N GLU A 16 12.40 17.65 -9.06
CA GLU A 16 11.29 16.80 -9.51
C GLU A 16 11.45 15.33 -9.05
N LEU A 17 10.30 14.68 -8.88
CA LEU A 17 10.21 13.29 -8.47
C LEU A 17 9.87 12.39 -9.65
N THR A 18 10.75 11.43 -9.94
CA THR A 18 10.46 10.35 -10.89
C THR A 18 9.42 9.42 -10.28
N ILE A 19 8.28 9.28 -10.94
CA ILE A 19 7.16 8.47 -10.47
C ILE A 19 6.78 7.45 -11.53
N LYS A 20 6.50 6.20 -11.14
CA LYS A 20 6.00 5.17 -12.07
C LYS A 20 4.56 4.81 -11.78
N LYS A 21 3.83 4.48 -12.85
CA LYS A 21 2.49 3.94 -12.75
C LYS A 21 2.40 2.80 -11.73
N ASN A 22 1.37 2.85 -10.90
CA ASN A 22 1.10 1.96 -9.76
C ASN A 22 2.04 2.10 -8.56
N GLU A 23 2.85 3.17 -8.48
CA GLU A 23 3.58 3.49 -7.26
C GLU A 23 2.73 4.33 -6.29
N ILE A 24 3.05 4.21 -4.99
CA ILE A 24 2.39 4.95 -3.92
C ILE A 24 3.39 5.97 -3.36
N ILE A 25 3.06 7.25 -3.51
CA ILE A 25 3.87 8.33 -2.96
C ILE A 25 3.30 8.66 -1.58
N LYS A 26 4.21 8.79 -0.61
CA LYS A 26 3.88 9.09 0.79
C LYS A 26 4.21 10.53 1.10
N ASP A 27 3.67 11.01 2.22
CA ASP A 27 3.93 12.36 2.70
C ASP A 27 3.58 13.46 1.69
N VAL A 28 2.55 13.21 0.86
CA VAL A 28 2.14 14.14 -0.18
C VAL A 28 1.49 15.36 0.44
N SER A 29 1.95 16.54 0.02
CA SER A 29 1.48 17.87 0.41
C SER A 29 1.27 18.74 -0.83
N GLN A 30 0.33 19.68 -0.75
CA GLN A 30 0.11 20.65 -1.82
C GLN A 30 1.27 21.65 -1.84
N PHE A 31 1.91 21.83 -3.00
CA PHE A 31 3.02 22.77 -3.16
C PHE A 31 2.54 24.05 -3.87
N GLU A 32 2.01 23.94 -5.08
CA GLU A 32 1.49 25.04 -5.89
C GLU A 32 0.21 24.63 -6.65
N GLU A 33 -0.39 25.56 -7.41
CA GLU A 33 -1.55 25.27 -8.26
C GLU A 33 -1.16 24.25 -9.34
N GLY A 34 -1.61 22.99 -9.17
CA GLY A 34 -1.34 21.87 -10.09
C GLY A 34 -0.10 21.03 -9.74
N TRP A 35 0.59 21.33 -8.64
CA TRP A 35 1.81 20.63 -8.23
C TRP A 35 1.73 20.14 -6.79
N PHE A 36 2.08 18.87 -6.61
CA PHE A 36 2.22 18.24 -5.32
C PHE A 36 3.68 17.93 -5.03
N ILE A 37 4.06 18.04 -3.77
CA ILE A 37 5.34 17.58 -3.25
C ILE A 37 5.11 16.29 -2.49
N GLY A 38 5.99 15.31 -2.64
CA GLY A 38 5.89 14.06 -1.89
C GLY A 38 7.21 13.36 -1.72
N ASN A 39 7.19 12.31 -0.92
CA ASN A 39 8.35 11.46 -0.66
C ASN A 39 8.14 10.09 -1.29
N LEU A 40 9.07 9.70 -2.16
CA LEU A 40 9.15 8.37 -2.74
C LEU A 40 10.53 7.79 -2.45
N ASN A 41 10.57 6.67 -1.72
CA ASN A 41 11.81 5.96 -1.38
C ASN A 41 12.90 6.85 -0.75
N GLY A 42 12.52 7.87 0.02
CA GLY A 42 13.45 8.80 0.65
C GLY A 42 13.89 9.97 -0.24
N LYS A 43 13.47 10.00 -1.53
CA LYS A 43 13.62 11.17 -2.39
C LYS A 43 12.37 12.04 -2.25
N ILE A 44 12.59 13.31 -1.93
CA ILE A 44 11.54 14.33 -1.90
C ILE A 44 11.60 15.08 -3.23
N GLY A 45 10.46 15.30 -3.86
CA GLY A 45 10.38 16.11 -5.06
C GLY A 45 8.95 16.47 -5.42
N VAL A 46 8.82 17.38 -6.38
CA VAL A 46 7.53 17.82 -6.90
C VAL A 46 7.11 16.99 -8.12
N PHE A 47 5.81 16.86 -8.30
CA PHE A 47 5.20 16.19 -9.44
C PHE A 47 3.81 16.79 -9.72
N PRO A 48 3.33 16.74 -10.97
CA PRO A 48 2.02 17.25 -11.34
C PRO A 48 0.89 16.41 -10.73
N ASP A 49 -0.14 17.07 -10.19
CA ASP A 49 -1.27 16.37 -9.54
C ASP A 49 -2.09 15.54 -10.53
N ASN A 50 -2.17 15.96 -11.80
CA ASN A 50 -2.86 15.26 -12.88
C ASN A 50 -2.38 13.81 -13.14
N PHE A 51 -1.17 13.46 -12.68
CA PHE A 51 -0.57 12.14 -12.88
C PHE A 51 -0.82 11.19 -11.70
N VAL A 52 -1.42 11.70 -10.62
CA VAL A 52 -1.71 10.95 -9.41
C VAL A 52 -3.19 10.99 -9.07
N LYS A 53 -3.65 9.94 -8.40
CA LYS A 53 -5.02 9.79 -7.94
C LYS A 53 -5.03 9.60 -6.45
N VAL A 54 -5.82 10.41 -5.76
CA VAL A 54 -5.97 10.31 -4.31
C VAL A 54 -6.60 8.96 -3.97
N GLY A 55 -5.89 8.16 -3.18
CA GLY A 55 -6.15 6.74 -2.95
C GLY A 55 -7.38 6.40 -2.11
N LEU A 56 -8.33 7.32 -1.93
CA LEU A 56 -9.57 7.06 -1.18
C LEU A 56 -10.39 5.89 -1.77
N SER A 57 -10.22 5.60 -3.07
CA SER A 57 -10.87 4.47 -3.74
C SER A 57 -10.18 3.12 -3.54
N ILE A 58 -8.91 3.08 -3.13
CA ILE A 58 -8.11 1.84 -3.06
C ILE A 58 -8.34 1.10 -1.74
N LEU A 59 -8.58 1.81 -0.63
CA LEU A 59 -8.83 1.21 0.68
C LEU A 59 -10.09 0.33 0.73
N ILE A 60 -11.12 0.66 -0.06
CA ILE A 60 -12.38 -0.08 -0.07
C ILE A 60 -12.21 -1.46 -0.74
N LEU A 61 -11.32 -1.57 -1.75
CA LEU A 61 -11.11 -2.82 -2.48
C LEU A 61 -10.26 -3.85 -1.71
N ILE A 62 -9.30 -3.41 -0.90
CA ILE A 62 -8.52 -4.34 -0.06
C ILE A 62 -9.36 -4.84 1.13
N CYS A 63 -10.22 -3.99 1.70
CA CYS A 63 -11.14 -4.38 2.77
C CYS A 63 -12.20 -5.39 2.32
N VAL A 64 -12.62 -5.40 1.05
CA VAL A 64 -13.63 -6.36 0.55
C VAL A 64 -13.02 -7.72 0.13
N HIS A 65 -11.69 -7.88 0.10
CA HIS A 65 -11.09 -9.13 -0.41
C HIS A 65 -10.03 -9.84 0.44
N GLN A 66 -9.64 -9.33 1.63
CA GLN A 66 -8.69 -10.05 2.50
C GLN A 66 -9.28 -10.70 3.77
N ASP A 67 -10.58 -10.56 4.03
CA ASP A 67 -11.22 -11.12 5.24
C ASP A 67 -11.74 -12.58 5.12
N THR A 68 -11.20 -13.41 4.21
CA THR A 68 -11.60 -14.84 4.12
C THR A 68 -10.47 -15.86 4.17
N ARG A 69 -9.17 -15.47 4.21
CA ARG A 69 -8.05 -16.44 4.11
C ARG A 69 -7.06 -16.53 5.26
N GLN A 70 -7.22 -15.77 6.34
CA GLN A 70 -6.33 -15.89 7.52
C GLN A 70 -6.99 -16.38 8.82
N TRP A 71 -8.32 -16.55 8.84
CA TRP A 71 -9.03 -17.22 9.95
C TRP A 71 -8.81 -18.76 9.96
N ALA A 72 -8.66 -19.40 8.79
CA ALA A 72 -8.64 -20.86 8.71
C ALA A 72 -7.31 -21.53 9.13
N LYS A 73 -6.24 -20.77 9.41
CA LYS A 73 -4.94 -21.35 9.80
C LYS A 73 -4.71 -21.39 11.32
N THR A 74 -5.49 -20.65 12.12
CA THR A 74 -5.32 -20.63 13.59
C THR A 74 -6.22 -21.65 14.31
N CYS A 75 -7.30 -22.15 13.69
CA CYS A 75 -8.14 -23.17 14.32
C CYS A 75 -7.57 -24.60 14.26
N LYS A 76 -6.51 -24.88 13.49
CA LYS A 76 -5.93 -26.23 13.37
C LYS A 76 -4.85 -26.58 14.40
N ILE A 77 -4.51 -25.65 15.29
CA ILE A 77 -3.53 -25.86 16.38
C ILE A 77 -4.24 -26.17 17.73
N GLY A 78 -5.59 -26.20 17.74
CA GLY A 78 -6.38 -26.52 18.94
C GLY A 78 -6.78 -27.99 19.11
N GLU A 79 -6.64 -28.84 18.09
CA GLU A 79 -7.16 -30.23 18.12
C GLU A 79 -6.08 -31.33 18.18
N LEU A 80 -4.80 -30.99 18.25
CA LEU A 80 -3.71 -31.99 18.31
C LEU A 80 -3.07 -32.19 19.69
N ASN A 81 -3.58 -31.54 20.76
CA ASN A 81 -3.07 -31.76 22.12
C ASN A 81 -4.09 -32.40 23.09
N LYS A 82 -4.98 -33.25 22.56
CA LYS A 82 -5.84 -34.16 23.36
C LYS A 82 -5.88 -35.61 22.86
N LYS A 83 -4.88 -36.04 22.07
CA LYS A 83 -4.62 -37.47 21.80
C LYS A 83 -3.17 -37.83 22.11
N SER A 84 -2.77 -37.60 23.35
CA SER A 84 -1.68 -38.34 23.98
C SER A 84 -1.99 -38.54 25.45
N SER A 85 -3.12 -39.20 25.72
CA SER A 85 -3.24 -40.01 26.92
C SER A 85 -3.56 -41.42 26.46
N SER A 86 -2.56 -42.25 26.61
CA SER A 86 -2.43 -43.65 26.21
C SER A 86 -3.65 -44.49 26.59
N VAL A 87 -4.06 -45.37 25.69
CA VAL A 87 -4.65 -46.66 26.07
C VAL A 87 -3.65 -47.73 25.66
N VAL A 88 -3.49 -48.74 26.52
CA VAL A 88 -2.62 -49.93 26.52
C VAL A 88 -1.28 -49.73 27.27
N ASN A 89 -0.98 -50.40 28.39
CA ASN A 89 -1.56 -51.56 29.09
C ASN A 89 -1.54 -51.33 30.60
#